data_AF-A0A953EYJ3-F1
#
_entry.id   AF-A0A953EYJ3-F1
#
_cell.length_a   1.000
_cell.length_b   1.000
_cell.length_c   1.000
_cell.angle_alpha   90.00
_cell.angle_beta   90.00
_cell.angle_gamma   90.00
#
_symmetry.space_group_name_H-M   'P 1'
#
loop_
_entity.id
_entity.type
_entity.pdbx_description
1 polymer ?
#
loop_
_entity_poly.entity_id
_entity_poly.type
_entity_poly.pdbx_seq_one_letter_code
_entity_poly.pdbx_strand_id
1 'polypeptide(L)'
;MSRQPRRDFLKASALAGAGYFVAGGTTPALSRSANEKLNIAVVGCGGKGQSDTEHAGSQNIVALCDVDDHRGAASFKKFPDAKRYKDFREMLEKEKSIDAVVVSTPDHTHAPAAAMAIRLGKHVYCQKPLTHTVYEARTLRDLAREYKVATQMGNQGTASSGFRQGVEVLQSGAIGPVKEIHVWTNRPIWPQGVERPPADQVPAHVDWNLWLGPAPEQAYSKRYVPFSWRGFWDFGTGALGDMACHTANLAFMALKLTQPTSIEAESDGSGTDVSPPKQSKIRFEFPASGDRQAVTMFWYDKSNLPPAELSHGHKLSDSGLLLVGEKGVFFSPNDYGAAHQLLPEADFKDYKAPEPSLPRLADDGDNGHMQEFIAACKGGPPAMSNFDYAANMTEAILLGNVALRVGKKILWDAEKLEATNCPEAAQYVRTEYRSGWTL
;
A
#
# COMPACT_ATOMS: atom_id res chain seq x y z
N MET A 1 -0.36 65.13 -11.26
CA MET A 1 -0.49 63.82 -11.94
C MET A 1 -0.89 62.79 -10.90
N SER A 2 -2.03 62.14 -11.13
CA SER A 2 -2.86 61.43 -10.16
C SER A 2 -2.27 60.10 -9.67
N ARG A 3 -2.35 59.86 -8.35
CA ARG A 3 -2.12 58.57 -7.69
C ARG A 3 -3.10 57.52 -8.22
N GLN A 4 -2.60 56.46 -8.86
CA GLN A 4 -3.40 55.26 -9.13
C GLN A 4 -3.62 54.47 -7.82
N PRO A 5 -4.85 53.96 -7.58
CA PRO A 5 -5.17 53.23 -6.35
C PRO A 5 -4.62 51.80 -6.38
N ARG A 6 -4.11 51.34 -5.23
CA ARG A 6 -3.53 49.99 -4.97
C ARG A 6 -4.49 48.80 -5.19
N ARG A 7 -5.71 49.03 -5.73
CA ARG A 7 -6.71 47.98 -6.02
C ARG A 7 -6.60 47.39 -7.43
N ASP A 8 -5.86 48.01 -8.34
CA ASP A 8 -5.70 47.49 -9.71
C ASP A 8 -4.49 46.53 -9.87
N PHE A 9 -3.50 46.60 -8.97
CA PHE A 9 -2.36 45.68 -8.96
C PHE A 9 -2.75 44.25 -8.51
N LEU A 10 -3.73 44.13 -7.60
CA LEU A 10 -4.24 42.82 -7.15
C LEU A 10 -5.17 42.14 -8.16
N LYS A 11 -5.68 42.87 -9.16
CA LYS A 11 -6.43 42.29 -10.29
C LYS A 11 -5.52 41.80 -11.42
N ALA A 12 -4.28 42.29 -11.50
CA ALA A 12 -3.30 41.87 -12.49
C ALA A 12 -2.56 40.57 -12.11
N SER A 13 -2.51 40.20 -10.82
CA SER A 13 -1.86 38.95 -10.37
C SER A 13 -2.75 37.71 -10.45
N ALA A 14 -4.06 37.87 -10.73
CA ALA A 14 -5.02 36.76 -10.80
C ALA A 14 -5.18 36.16 -12.21
N LEU A 15 -4.47 36.67 -13.23
CA LEU A 15 -4.65 36.29 -14.64
C LEU A 15 -3.41 35.64 -15.30
N ALA A 16 -2.35 35.36 -14.53
CA ALA A 16 -1.14 34.70 -15.03
C ALA A 16 -1.01 33.20 -14.64
N GLY A 17 -2.00 32.62 -13.96
CA GLY A 17 -1.95 31.23 -13.45
C GLY A 17 -3.04 30.28 -13.96
N ALA A 18 -3.90 30.71 -14.90
CA ALA A 18 -5.07 29.95 -15.34
C ALA A 18 -5.02 29.50 -16.81
N GLY A 19 -3.83 29.42 -17.40
CA GLY A 19 -3.64 29.24 -18.85
C GLY A 19 -2.92 27.98 -19.26
N TYR A 20 -3.16 26.81 -18.65
CA TYR A 20 -2.75 25.52 -19.23
C TYR A 20 -3.51 24.28 -18.68
N PHE A 21 -4.82 24.33 -18.45
CA PHE A 21 -5.59 23.10 -18.14
C PHE A 21 -7.02 23.10 -18.72
N VAL A 22 -7.19 23.66 -19.92
CA VAL A 22 -8.36 23.36 -20.77
C VAL A 22 -7.88 22.63 -22.02
N ALA A 23 -7.38 21.42 -21.79
CA ALA A 23 -7.40 20.33 -22.75
C ALA A 23 -7.82 19.08 -21.97
N GLY A 24 -9.06 19.11 -21.47
CA GLY A 24 -9.81 17.89 -21.18
C GLY A 24 -10.11 17.17 -22.49
N GLY A 25 -9.07 16.71 -23.16
CA GLY A 25 -9.18 15.65 -24.12
C GLY A 25 -9.27 14.37 -23.31
N THR A 26 -10.40 13.67 -23.41
CA THR A 26 -10.33 12.22 -23.42
C THR A 26 -9.36 11.85 -24.53
N THR A 27 -8.06 11.76 -24.25
CA THR A 27 -7.23 10.85 -25.02
C THR A 27 -7.95 9.53 -24.84
N PRO A 28 -8.51 8.94 -25.92
CA PRO A 28 -8.83 7.54 -25.85
C PRO A 28 -7.52 6.91 -25.36
N ALA A 29 -7.57 6.10 -24.30
CA ALA A 29 -6.46 5.20 -24.05
C ALA A 29 -6.25 4.51 -25.40
N LEU A 30 -5.17 4.88 -26.11
CA LEU A 30 -4.84 4.26 -27.39
C LEU A 30 -4.76 2.80 -27.02
N SER A 31 -5.76 2.03 -27.45
CA SER A 31 -5.78 0.60 -27.22
C SER A 31 -4.57 0.08 -27.96
N ARG A 32 -3.46 -0.03 -27.22
CA ARG A 32 -2.25 -0.63 -27.73
C ARG A 32 -2.60 -2.08 -27.97
N SER A 33 -2.21 -2.59 -29.14
CA SER A 33 -2.40 -4.00 -29.41
C SER A 33 -1.75 -4.82 -28.29
N ALA A 34 -2.34 -5.96 -27.92
CA ALA A 34 -1.79 -6.82 -26.87
C ALA A 34 -0.30 -7.17 -27.09
N ASN A 35 0.13 -7.16 -28.36
CA ASN A 35 1.49 -7.47 -28.82
C ASN A 35 2.48 -6.30 -28.69
N GLU A 36 2.03 -5.06 -28.52
CA GLU A 36 2.92 -3.91 -28.35
C GLU A 36 3.52 -3.91 -26.95
N LYS A 37 4.83 -3.71 -26.83
CA LYS A 37 5.50 -3.60 -25.53
C LYS A 37 5.24 -2.23 -24.90
N LEU A 38 5.02 -2.22 -23.59
CA LEU A 38 4.98 -0.98 -22.81
C LEU A 38 6.40 -0.44 -22.60
N ASN A 39 6.54 0.87 -22.53
CA ASN A 39 7.73 1.53 -21.99
C ASN A 39 7.52 1.76 -20.50
N ILE A 40 8.30 1.05 -19.68
CA ILE A 40 8.19 1.06 -18.22
C ILE A 40 9.38 1.78 -17.62
N ALA A 41 9.09 2.69 -16.69
CA ALA A 41 10.09 3.27 -15.81
C ALA A 41 9.98 2.68 -14.39
N VAL A 42 11.10 2.62 -13.67
CA VAL A 42 11.12 2.10 -12.30
C VAL A 42 11.70 3.14 -11.34
N VAL A 43 11.02 3.39 -10.23
CA VAL A 43 11.45 4.25 -9.13
C VAL A 43 11.73 3.38 -7.91
N GLY A 44 12.98 3.35 -7.45
CA GLY A 44 13.49 2.38 -6.48
C GLY A 44 13.73 1.03 -7.16
N CYS A 45 14.96 0.77 -7.59
CA CYS A 45 15.29 -0.40 -8.41
C CYS A 45 16.24 -1.41 -7.72
N GLY A 46 16.50 -1.23 -6.41
CA GLY A 46 17.18 -2.21 -5.56
C GLY A 46 16.22 -3.07 -4.72
N GLY A 47 16.70 -4.21 -4.20
CA GLY A 47 15.90 -5.08 -3.32
C GLY A 47 14.63 -5.59 -3.98
N LYS A 48 13.45 -5.30 -3.42
CA LYS A 48 12.17 -5.69 -4.04
C LYS A 48 11.97 -5.04 -5.41
N GLY A 49 12.40 -3.79 -5.57
CA GLY A 49 12.36 -3.08 -6.85
C GLY A 49 13.18 -3.76 -7.94
N GLN A 50 14.26 -4.47 -7.58
CA GLN A 50 15.00 -5.29 -8.54
C GLN A 50 14.09 -6.40 -9.07
N SER A 51 13.46 -7.19 -8.19
CA SER A 51 12.54 -8.25 -8.60
C SER A 51 11.37 -7.71 -9.43
N ASP A 52 10.78 -6.58 -9.05
CA ASP A 52 9.70 -5.95 -9.83
C ASP A 52 10.18 -5.52 -11.22
N THR A 53 11.38 -4.97 -11.33
CA THR A 53 12.01 -4.62 -12.61
C THR A 53 12.19 -5.86 -13.49
N GLU A 54 12.61 -6.98 -12.90
CA GLU A 54 12.80 -8.24 -13.62
C GLU A 54 11.49 -8.80 -14.17
N HIS A 55 10.42 -8.83 -13.37
CA HIS A 55 9.10 -9.27 -13.83
C HIS A 55 8.49 -8.33 -14.87
N ALA A 56 8.78 -7.02 -14.78
CA ALA A 56 8.41 -6.04 -15.79
C ALA A 56 9.23 -6.14 -17.09
N GLY A 57 10.37 -6.86 -17.05
CA GLY A 57 11.32 -7.00 -18.16
C GLY A 57 10.79 -7.73 -19.40
N SER A 58 9.57 -8.28 -19.36
CA SER A 58 8.85 -8.71 -20.58
C SER A 58 8.51 -7.52 -21.49
N GLN A 59 8.46 -6.30 -20.92
CA GLN A 59 8.25 -5.02 -21.59
C GLN A 59 9.58 -4.26 -21.79
N ASN A 60 9.54 -3.04 -22.31
CA ASN A 60 10.73 -2.21 -22.47
C ASN A 60 11.01 -1.46 -21.17
N ILE A 61 12.11 -1.76 -20.49
CA ILE A 61 12.58 -0.94 -19.37
C ILE A 61 13.36 0.26 -19.95
N VAL A 62 12.75 1.45 -19.92
CA VAL A 62 13.31 2.64 -20.60
C VAL A 62 14.03 3.59 -19.64
N ALA A 63 13.68 3.56 -18.35
CA ALA A 63 14.29 4.40 -17.33
C ALA A 63 14.34 3.71 -15.96
N LEU A 64 15.43 3.89 -15.23
CA LEU A 64 15.65 3.39 -13.89
C LEU A 64 16.06 4.55 -12.99
N CYS A 65 15.35 4.72 -11.87
CA CYS A 65 15.57 5.79 -10.91
C CYS A 65 15.92 5.20 -9.53
N ASP A 66 17.11 5.50 -9.02
CA ASP A 66 17.52 5.15 -7.66
C ASP A 66 18.42 6.22 -7.07
N VAL A 67 18.18 6.56 -5.81
CA VAL A 67 18.97 7.56 -5.08
C VAL A 67 20.30 6.99 -4.59
N ASP A 68 20.43 5.66 -4.58
CA ASP A 68 21.63 4.93 -4.20
C ASP A 68 22.18 4.12 -5.38
N ASP A 69 23.32 4.55 -5.92
CA ASP A 69 23.93 3.96 -7.11
C ASP A 69 24.32 2.49 -6.90
N HIS A 70 24.64 2.09 -5.66
CA HIS A 70 24.99 0.71 -5.33
C HIS A 70 23.75 -0.17 -5.22
N ARG A 71 22.64 0.35 -4.70
CA ARG A 71 21.38 -0.40 -4.59
C ARG A 71 20.77 -0.70 -5.95
N GLY A 72 20.83 0.25 -6.88
CA GLY A 72 20.34 0.08 -8.25
C GLY A 72 21.25 -0.71 -9.19
N ALA A 73 22.50 -0.99 -8.78
CA ALA A 73 23.55 -1.53 -9.66
C ALA A 73 23.16 -2.81 -10.41
N ALA A 74 22.45 -3.74 -9.77
CA ALA A 74 22.01 -4.98 -10.40
C ALA A 74 21.03 -4.72 -11.56
N SER A 75 20.03 -3.86 -11.34
CA SER A 75 19.06 -3.45 -12.34
C SER A 75 19.72 -2.66 -13.47
N PHE A 76 20.62 -1.72 -13.14
CA PHE A 76 21.41 -0.95 -14.12
C PHE A 76 22.26 -1.83 -15.04
N LYS A 77 22.80 -2.94 -14.51
CA LYS A 77 23.58 -3.89 -15.28
C LYS A 77 22.69 -4.76 -16.18
N LYS A 78 21.53 -5.18 -15.68
CA LYS A 78 20.59 -6.05 -16.39
C LYS A 78 19.87 -5.34 -17.53
N PHE A 79 19.60 -4.04 -17.37
CA PHE A 79 18.96 -3.18 -18.37
C PHE A 79 19.88 -2.01 -18.72
N PRO A 80 21.00 -2.26 -19.43
CA PRO A 80 22.03 -1.25 -19.67
C PRO A 80 21.58 -0.09 -20.55
N ASP A 81 20.56 -0.31 -21.40
CA ASP A 81 20.01 0.70 -22.30
C ASP A 81 19.00 1.64 -21.62
N ALA A 82 18.54 1.29 -20.40
CA ALA A 82 17.64 2.14 -19.63
C ALA A 82 18.39 3.38 -19.14
N LYS A 83 17.80 4.57 -19.35
CA LYS A 83 18.36 5.82 -18.83
C LYS A 83 18.31 5.83 -17.31
N ARG A 84 19.33 6.41 -16.67
CA ARG A 84 19.48 6.40 -15.22
C ARG A 84 19.19 7.77 -14.62
N TYR A 85 18.47 7.77 -13.51
CA TYR A 85 18.10 8.96 -12.76
C TYR A 85 18.29 8.74 -11.27
N LYS A 86 18.45 9.83 -10.52
CA LYS A 86 18.32 9.82 -9.05
C LYS A 86 16.99 10.39 -8.57
N ASP A 87 16.44 11.34 -9.32
CA ASP A 87 15.18 12.02 -9.02
C ASP A 87 14.09 11.57 -10.00
N PHE A 88 13.00 10.99 -9.48
CA PHE A 88 11.88 10.54 -10.31
C PHE A 88 11.13 11.71 -10.96
N ARG A 89 11.18 12.90 -10.36
CA ARG A 89 10.52 14.10 -10.89
C ARG A 89 11.19 14.51 -12.19
N GLU A 90 12.52 14.52 -12.19
CA GLU A 90 13.33 14.77 -13.38
C GLU A 90 13.12 13.67 -14.43
N MET A 91 13.09 12.40 -14.02
CA MET A 91 12.81 11.28 -14.92
C MET A 91 11.46 11.45 -15.64
N LEU A 92 10.39 11.68 -14.89
CA LEU A 92 9.04 11.85 -15.43
C LEU A 92 8.91 13.13 -16.27
N GLU A 93 9.68 14.17 -15.96
CA GLU A 93 9.75 15.37 -16.78
C GLU A 93 10.44 15.11 -18.13
N LYS A 94 11.55 14.37 -18.15
CA LYS A 94 12.34 14.16 -19.39
C LYS A 94 11.82 13.04 -20.27
N GLU A 95 11.35 11.94 -19.68
CA GLU A 95 11.02 10.70 -20.39
C GLU A 95 9.53 10.63 -20.75
N LYS A 96 9.15 11.35 -21.82
CA LYS A 96 7.75 11.47 -22.23
C LYS A 96 7.13 10.18 -22.78
N SER A 97 7.95 9.25 -23.25
CA SER A 97 7.53 7.98 -23.86
C SER A 97 7.15 6.89 -22.86
N ILE A 98 7.28 7.14 -21.55
CA ILE A 98 6.85 6.22 -20.49
C ILE A 98 5.35 5.97 -20.60
N ASP A 99 4.93 4.71 -20.49
CA ASP A 99 3.53 4.27 -20.44
C ASP A 99 3.11 3.91 -19.01
N ALA A 100 4.01 3.27 -18.26
CA ALA A 100 3.77 2.82 -16.90
C ALA A 100 4.98 3.04 -16.00
N VAL A 101 4.71 3.21 -14.70
CA VAL A 101 5.73 3.41 -13.67
C VAL A 101 5.57 2.34 -12.60
N VAL A 102 6.67 1.69 -12.25
CA VAL A 102 6.79 0.80 -11.09
C VAL A 102 7.42 1.60 -9.95
N VAL A 103 6.76 1.69 -8.80
CA VAL A 103 7.24 2.39 -7.60
C VAL A 103 7.51 1.36 -6.52
N SER A 104 8.78 1.19 -6.14
CA SER A 104 9.25 0.20 -5.17
C SER A 104 10.24 0.81 -4.16
N THR A 105 10.00 2.07 -3.79
CA THR A 105 10.79 2.83 -2.83
C THR A 105 10.38 2.51 -1.38
N PRO A 106 10.93 3.17 -0.34
CA PRO A 106 10.35 3.15 1.00
C PRO A 106 8.98 3.86 1.06
N ASP A 107 8.14 3.47 2.04
CA ASP A 107 6.73 3.85 2.14
C ASP A 107 6.50 5.36 1.98
N HIS A 108 7.33 6.19 2.63
CA HIS A 108 7.17 7.66 2.64
C HIS A 108 7.27 8.33 1.27
N THR A 109 7.78 7.65 0.25
CA THR A 109 7.90 8.19 -1.11
C THR A 109 6.94 7.56 -2.12
N HIS A 110 6.19 6.53 -1.72
CA HIS A 110 5.23 5.85 -2.60
C HIS A 110 4.22 6.83 -3.20
N ALA A 111 3.52 7.58 -2.34
CA ALA A 111 2.40 8.39 -2.77
C ALA A 111 2.81 9.57 -3.68
N PRO A 112 3.85 10.37 -3.39
CA PRO A 112 4.27 11.43 -4.31
C PRO A 112 4.70 10.92 -5.68
N ALA A 113 5.45 9.80 -5.73
CA ALA A 113 5.89 9.22 -7.01
C ALA A 113 4.70 8.68 -7.82
N ALA A 114 3.80 7.92 -7.17
CA ALA A 114 2.60 7.40 -7.80
C ALA A 114 1.66 8.50 -8.27
N ALA A 115 1.37 9.50 -7.43
CA ALA A 115 0.48 10.60 -7.76
C ALA A 115 1.00 11.42 -8.95
N MET A 116 2.30 11.73 -8.99
CA MET A 116 2.91 12.43 -10.12
C MET A 116 2.77 11.63 -11.42
N ALA A 117 3.04 10.32 -11.38
CA ALA A 117 2.88 9.44 -12.54
C ALA A 117 1.42 9.39 -13.03
N ILE A 118 0.46 9.23 -12.11
CA ILE A 118 -0.98 9.21 -12.44
C ILE A 118 -1.42 10.52 -13.09
N ARG A 119 -1.01 11.68 -12.54
CA ARG A 119 -1.33 13.00 -13.12
C ARG A 119 -0.76 13.22 -14.51
N LEU A 120 0.31 12.50 -14.85
CA LEU A 120 0.88 12.47 -16.20
C LEU A 120 0.24 11.41 -17.11
N GLY A 121 -0.88 10.81 -16.67
CA GLY A 121 -1.62 9.78 -17.40
C GLY A 121 -0.92 8.44 -17.49
N LYS A 122 0.05 8.16 -16.60
CA LYS A 122 0.83 6.92 -16.62
C LYS A 122 0.18 5.86 -15.74
N HIS A 123 0.21 4.61 -16.17
CA HIS A 123 -0.21 3.48 -15.34
C HIS A 123 0.77 3.27 -14.18
N VAL A 124 0.29 2.79 -13.03
CA VAL A 124 1.13 2.69 -11.82
C VAL A 124 1.01 1.33 -11.14
N TYR A 125 2.15 0.65 -11.02
CA TYR A 125 2.33 -0.42 -10.04
C TYR A 125 3.08 0.18 -8.85
N CYS A 126 2.53 0.09 -7.65
CA CYS A 126 3.18 0.63 -6.45
C CYS A 126 3.29 -0.44 -5.38
N GLN A 127 4.46 -0.60 -4.77
CA GLN A 127 4.66 -1.58 -3.72
C GLN A 127 3.78 -1.32 -2.49
N LYS A 128 3.62 -2.39 -1.71
CA LYS A 128 2.92 -2.38 -0.44
C LYS A 128 3.80 -1.80 0.69
N PRO A 129 3.18 -1.25 1.76
CA PRO A 129 1.82 -0.73 1.76
C PRO A 129 1.69 0.37 0.71
N LEU A 130 0.48 0.58 0.17
CA LEU A 130 0.30 1.49 -0.96
C LEU A 130 0.81 2.92 -0.65
N THR A 131 0.65 3.34 0.60
CA THR A 131 0.93 4.70 1.07
C THR A 131 1.45 4.71 2.49
N HIS A 132 1.97 5.86 2.91
CA HIS A 132 2.47 6.09 4.27
C HIS A 132 1.39 6.66 5.21
N THR A 133 0.41 7.41 4.66
CA THR A 133 -0.68 8.00 5.45
C THR A 133 -2.09 7.62 4.95
N VAL A 134 -3.10 7.82 5.80
CA VAL A 134 -4.52 7.59 5.50
C VAL A 134 -4.98 8.49 4.35
N TYR A 135 -4.61 9.77 4.38
CA TYR A 135 -4.98 10.74 3.35
C TYR A 135 -4.34 10.45 1.99
N GLU A 136 -3.09 9.97 1.99
CA GLU A 136 -2.43 9.55 0.76
C GLU A 136 -3.18 8.42 0.06
N ALA A 137 -3.63 7.40 0.82
CA ALA A 137 -4.39 6.29 0.27
C ALA A 137 -5.65 6.80 -0.45
N ARG A 138 -6.45 7.64 0.23
CA ARG A 138 -7.64 8.26 -0.36
C ARG A 138 -7.31 9.03 -1.64
N THR A 139 -6.24 9.84 -1.60
CA THR A 139 -5.82 10.67 -2.73
C THR A 139 -5.41 9.84 -3.94
N LEU A 140 -4.62 8.78 -3.75
CA LEU A 140 -4.22 7.91 -4.87
C LEU A 140 -5.40 7.18 -5.51
N ARG A 141 -6.40 6.78 -4.70
CA ARG A 141 -7.64 6.19 -5.22
C ARG A 141 -8.39 7.18 -6.11
N ASP A 142 -8.58 8.39 -5.61
CA ASP A 142 -9.36 9.42 -6.30
C ASP A 142 -8.65 9.85 -7.59
N LEU A 143 -7.32 10.00 -7.56
CA LEU A 143 -6.51 10.24 -8.76
C LEU A 143 -6.60 9.09 -9.77
N ALA A 144 -6.52 7.83 -9.33
CA ALA A 144 -6.63 6.68 -10.24
C ALA A 144 -8.00 6.66 -10.96
N ARG A 145 -9.08 7.01 -10.26
CA ARG A 145 -10.43 7.16 -10.84
C ARG A 145 -10.52 8.32 -11.82
N GLU A 146 -9.98 9.47 -11.45
CA GLU A 146 -10.02 10.70 -12.25
C GLU A 146 -9.28 10.50 -13.58
N TYR A 147 -8.05 9.97 -13.52
CA TYR A 147 -7.18 9.81 -14.68
C TYR A 147 -7.41 8.49 -15.44
N LYS A 148 -8.20 7.56 -14.87
CA LYS A 148 -8.61 6.29 -15.49
C LYS A 148 -7.43 5.44 -15.95
N VAL A 149 -6.37 5.43 -15.14
CA VAL A 149 -5.16 4.64 -15.40
C VAL A 149 -5.25 3.27 -14.75
N ALA A 150 -4.69 2.24 -15.40
CA ALA A 150 -4.46 0.96 -14.76
C ALA A 150 -3.53 1.13 -13.56
N THR A 151 -3.91 0.53 -12.43
CA THR A 151 -3.15 0.60 -11.18
C THR A 151 -3.11 -0.75 -10.50
N GLN A 152 -2.07 -0.99 -9.70
CA GLN A 152 -1.96 -2.20 -8.88
C GLN A 152 -1.02 -2.01 -7.68
N MET A 153 -1.44 -2.42 -6.48
CA MET A 153 -0.55 -2.51 -5.33
C MET A 153 0.26 -3.81 -5.37
N GLY A 154 1.53 -3.76 -4.99
CA GLY A 154 2.46 -4.89 -4.94
C GLY A 154 2.24 -5.85 -3.77
N ASN A 155 1.03 -6.38 -3.57
CA ASN A 155 0.73 -7.48 -2.66
C ASN A 155 0.50 -8.80 -3.44
N GLN A 156 1.61 -9.42 -3.83
CA GLN A 156 1.69 -10.47 -4.84
C GLN A 156 0.85 -11.72 -4.53
N GLY A 157 0.56 -11.99 -3.25
CA GLY A 157 -0.34 -13.09 -2.84
C GLY A 157 -1.72 -13.05 -3.51
N THR A 158 -2.21 -11.87 -3.92
CA THR A 158 -3.50 -11.68 -4.63
C THR A 158 -3.55 -12.40 -5.99
N ALA A 159 -2.40 -12.59 -6.62
CA ALA A 159 -2.27 -13.32 -7.87
C ALA A 159 -2.43 -14.84 -7.70
N SER A 160 -2.25 -15.37 -6.48
CA SER A 160 -2.24 -16.82 -6.27
C SER A 160 -3.63 -17.44 -6.42
N SER A 161 -3.68 -18.59 -7.10
CA SER A 161 -4.91 -19.37 -7.27
C SER A 161 -5.53 -19.79 -5.94
N GLY A 162 -4.71 -20.13 -4.95
CA GLY A 162 -5.15 -20.49 -3.60
C GLY A 162 -5.80 -19.33 -2.84
N PHE A 163 -5.30 -18.11 -3.00
CA PHE A 163 -5.93 -16.92 -2.41
C PHE A 163 -7.31 -16.67 -3.03
N ARG A 164 -7.41 -16.72 -4.36
CA ARG A 164 -8.68 -16.52 -5.08
C ARG A 164 -9.70 -17.60 -4.72
N GLN A 165 -9.25 -18.85 -4.55
CA GLN A 165 -10.10 -19.93 -4.02
C GLN A 165 -10.58 -19.65 -2.60
N GLY A 166 -9.69 -19.17 -1.72
CA GLY A 166 -10.07 -18.78 -0.35
C GLY A 166 -11.16 -17.72 -0.32
N VAL A 167 -11.07 -16.72 -1.21
CA VAL A 167 -12.12 -15.70 -1.37
C VAL A 167 -13.46 -16.33 -1.77
N GLU A 168 -13.45 -17.23 -2.75
CA GLU A 168 -14.66 -17.93 -3.21
C GLU A 168 -15.28 -18.81 -2.12
N VAL A 169 -14.45 -19.54 -1.35
CA VAL A 169 -14.89 -20.37 -0.22
C VAL A 169 -15.57 -19.52 0.86
N LEU A 170 -15.03 -18.34 1.17
CA LEU A 170 -15.67 -17.43 2.12
C LEU A 170 -16.97 -16.86 1.56
N GLN A 171 -16.99 -16.50 0.27
CA GLN A 171 -18.17 -15.93 -0.39
C GLN A 171 -19.28 -16.95 -0.67
N SER A 172 -18.98 -18.26 -0.68
CA SER A 172 -19.99 -19.32 -0.77
C SER A 172 -20.83 -19.45 0.51
N GLY A 173 -20.40 -18.81 1.61
CA GLY A 173 -21.05 -18.92 2.91
C GLY A 173 -20.69 -20.19 3.67
N ALA A 174 -19.55 -20.82 3.34
CA ALA A 174 -19.07 -22.06 3.97
C ALA A 174 -19.10 -22.00 5.50
N ILE A 175 -18.61 -20.91 6.08
CA ILE A 175 -18.59 -20.68 7.53
C ILE A 175 -19.75 -19.82 8.05
N GLY A 176 -20.76 -19.54 7.21
CA GLY A 176 -21.84 -18.61 7.53
C GLY A 176 -21.36 -17.15 7.68
N PRO A 177 -22.21 -16.25 8.22
CA PRO A 177 -21.83 -14.86 8.50
C PRO A 177 -20.60 -14.79 9.42
N VAL A 178 -19.57 -14.05 9.00
CA VAL A 178 -18.36 -13.80 9.80
C VAL A 178 -18.66 -12.75 10.87
N LYS A 179 -18.17 -12.97 12.09
CA LYS A 179 -18.30 -12.05 13.24
C LYS A 179 -16.96 -11.46 13.68
N GLU A 180 -15.92 -12.29 13.66
CA GLU A 180 -14.57 -11.89 14.08
C GLU A 180 -13.53 -12.27 13.03
N ILE A 181 -12.53 -11.40 12.87
CA ILE A 181 -11.34 -11.65 12.06
C ILE A 181 -10.14 -11.52 13.00
N HIS A 182 -9.23 -12.49 12.98
CA HIS A 182 -7.97 -12.43 13.72
C HIS A 182 -6.80 -12.54 12.76
N VAL A 183 -5.94 -11.53 12.76
CA VAL A 183 -4.78 -11.42 11.87
C VAL A 183 -3.54 -11.33 12.74
N TRP A 184 -2.55 -12.21 12.52
CA TRP A 184 -1.30 -12.16 13.27
C TRP A 184 -0.06 -12.21 12.40
N THR A 185 1.06 -11.71 12.94
CA THR A 185 2.38 -11.80 12.34
C THR A 185 3.50 -11.77 13.37
N ASN A 186 4.63 -12.41 13.08
CA ASN A 186 5.86 -12.36 13.87
C ASN A 186 6.64 -11.05 13.71
N ARG A 187 6.20 -10.15 12.82
CA ARG A 187 6.80 -8.82 12.65
C ARG A 187 6.59 -7.98 13.90
N PRO A 188 7.49 -7.02 14.20
CA PRO A 188 8.66 -6.63 13.40
C PRO A 188 9.86 -7.58 13.53
N ILE A 189 10.58 -7.76 12.41
CA ILE A 189 11.92 -8.38 12.35
C ILE A 189 13.04 -7.34 12.14
N TRP A 190 12.67 -6.07 12.12
CA TRP A 190 13.55 -4.90 12.18
C TRP A 190 13.43 -4.22 13.56
N PRO A 191 14.34 -3.30 13.92
CA PRO A 191 14.23 -2.56 15.16
C PRO A 191 12.95 -1.69 15.22
N GLN A 192 12.22 -1.78 16.31
CA GLN A 192 11.09 -0.92 16.69
C GLN A 192 11.19 -0.56 18.19
N GLY A 193 10.50 0.50 18.60
CA GLY A 193 10.61 1.07 19.95
C GLY A 193 12.02 1.59 20.22
N VAL A 194 12.59 2.29 19.24
CA VAL A 194 13.94 2.85 19.29
C VAL A 194 13.92 4.37 19.31
N GLU A 195 14.99 4.95 19.83
CA GLU A 195 15.25 6.38 19.75
C GLU A 195 15.85 6.79 18.40
N ARG A 196 15.85 8.10 18.13
CA ARG A 196 16.46 8.66 16.92
C ARG A 196 17.95 8.28 16.89
N PRO A 197 18.43 7.60 15.84
CA PRO A 197 19.81 7.18 15.76
C PRO A 197 20.76 8.39 15.62
N PRO A 198 22.03 8.24 16.04
CA PRO A 198 23.05 9.27 15.82
C PRO A 198 23.34 9.44 14.33
N ALA A 199 23.79 10.64 13.96
CA ALA A 199 24.18 10.96 12.60
C ALA A 199 25.44 10.19 12.17
N ASP A 200 25.44 9.72 10.92
CA ASP A 200 26.60 9.17 10.22
C ASP A 200 26.95 10.09 9.03
N GLN A 201 28.14 9.93 8.45
CA GLN A 201 28.48 10.56 7.18
C GLN A 201 27.67 9.93 6.04
N VAL A 202 27.06 10.77 5.19
CA VAL A 202 26.37 10.32 3.98
C VAL A 202 27.39 9.68 3.02
N PRO A 203 27.21 8.42 2.59
CA PRO A 203 28.07 7.81 1.59
C PRO A 203 27.96 8.52 0.24
N ALA A 204 29.07 8.65 -0.50
CA ALA A 204 29.10 9.39 -1.77
C ALA A 204 28.15 8.82 -2.87
N HIS A 205 27.76 7.55 -2.76
CA HIS A 205 26.82 6.89 -3.69
C HIS A 205 25.35 7.13 -3.35
N VAL A 206 25.03 7.78 -2.21
CA VAL A 206 23.66 8.01 -1.73
C VAL A 206 23.32 9.49 -1.83
N ASP A 207 22.26 9.82 -2.55
CA ASP A 207 21.62 11.13 -2.44
C ASP A 207 20.62 11.12 -1.28
N TRP A 208 21.10 11.52 -0.10
CA TRP A 208 20.28 11.50 1.11
C TRP A 208 19.11 12.48 1.05
N ASN A 209 19.29 13.64 0.41
CA ASN A 209 18.24 14.64 0.31
C ASN A 209 17.06 14.12 -0.50
N LEU A 210 17.34 13.42 -1.61
CA LEU A 210 16.32 12.74 -2.41
C LEU A 210 15.75 11.50 -1.70
N TRP A 211 16.56 10.75 -0.95
CA TRP A 211 16.06 9.60 -0.16
C TRP A 211 15.06 10.03 0.91
N LEU A 212 15.35 11.12 1.65
CA LEU A 212 14.39 11.70 2.60
C LEU A 212 13.08 12.07 1.92
N GLY A 213 13.18 12.57 0.68
CA GLY A 213 12.02 12.91 -0.12
C GLY A 213 11.07 13.86 0.63
N PRO A 214 9.78 13.52 0.76
CA PRO A 214 8.78 14.35 1.45
C PRO A 214 8.91 14.32 2.98
N ALA A 215 9.60 13.33 3.57
CA ALA A 215 9.70 13.17 5.02
C ALA A 215 10.56 14.27 5.65
N PRO A 216 10.34 14.67 6.92
CA PRO A 216 11.06 15.78 7.58
C PRO A 216 12.58 15.71 7.45
N GLU A 217 13.21 16.89 7.35
CA GLU A 217 14.67 16.98 7.22
C GLU A 217 15.36 16.45 8.48
N GLN A 218 16.30 15.53 8.28
CA GLN A 218 17.05 14.91 9.36
C GLN A 218 18.39 14.35 8.87
N ALA A 219 19.32 14.18 9.80
CA ALA A 219 20.63 13.64 9.50
C ALA A 219 20.54 12.19 8.99
N TYR A 220 21.45 11.84 8.08
CA TYR A 220 21.63 10.47 7.65
C TYR A 220 22.08 9.59 8.82
N SER A 221 21.54 8.38 8.87
CA SER A 221 22.11 7.29 9.66
C SER A 221 22.04 6.00 8.85
N LYS A 222 23.13 5.23 8.90
CA LYS A 222 23.16 3.88 8.32
C LYS A 222 22.19 2.92 9.00
N ARG A 223 21.60 3.31 10.15
CA ARG A 223 20.61 2.52 10.88
C ARG A 223 19.21 2.56 10.26
N TYR A 224 18.92 3.52 9.38
CA TYR A 224 17.66 3.55 8.63
C TYR A 224 17.71 2.62 7.41
N VAL A 225 18.76 2.75 6.61
CA VAL A 225 18.87 2.09 5.31
C VAL A 225 19.58 0.73 5.40
N PRO A 226 19.30 -0.21 4.47
CA PRO A 226 18.27 -0.14 3.44
C PRO A 226 16.93 -0.75 3.85
N PHE A 227 16.81 -1.26 5.08
CA PHE A 227 15.68 -2.12 5.48
C PHE A 227 14.94 -1.64 6.73
N SER A 228 15.68 -1.13 7.71
CA SER A 228 15.16 -0.79 9.05
C SER A 228 14.30 0.46 9.09
N TRP A 229 14.25 1.25 8.01
CA TRP A 229 13.39 2.42 7.85
C TRP A 229 11.90 2.12 8.18
N ARG A 230 11.48 0.87 8.02
CA ARG A 230 10.14 0.37 8.42
C ARG A 230 9.77 0.66 9.87
N GLY A 231 10.78 0.71 10.75
CA GLY A 231 10.62 0.94 12.18
C GLY A 231 10.65 2.42 12.58
N PHE A 232 10.56 3.35 11.63
CA PHE A 232 10.61 4.79 11.90
C PHE A 232 9.41 5.50 11.29
N TRP A 233 8.66 6.25 12.09
CA TRP A 233 7.41 6.91 11.69
C TRP A 233 7.56 7.93 10.56
N ASP A 234 8.77 8.43 10.33
CA ASP A 234 9.03 9.37 9.23
C ASP A 234 9.12 8.65 7.87
N PHE A 235 9.39 7.34 7.85
CA PHE A 235 9.75 6.60 6.63
C PHE A 235 8.87 5.38 6.36
N GLY A 236 8.36 4.74 7.41
CA GLY A 236 7.69 3.47 7.34
C GLY A 236 6.48 3.39 8.26
N THR A 237 5.70 2.34 8.05
CA THR A 237 4.39 2.15 8.68
C THR A 237 4.39 1.08 9.79
N GLY A 238 5.57 0.66 10.27
CA GLY A 238 5.72 -0.37 11.28
C GLY A 238 5.24 -1.76 10.83
N ALA A 239 5.10 -2.68 11.78
CA ALA A 239 4.65 -4.04 11.52
C ALA A 239 3.23 -4.10 10.91
N LEU A 240 2.32 -3.23 11.37
CA LEU A 240 0.94 -3.19 10.89
C LEU A 240 0.87 -2.88 9.40
N GLY A 241 1.40 -1.74 8.96
CA GLY A 241 1.31 -1.34 7.55
C GLY A 241 2.11 -2.27 6.63
N ASP A 242 3.28 -2.75 7.08
CA ASP A 242 4.11 -3.66 6.29
C ASP A 242 3.43 -5.02 6.05
N MET A 243 2.66 -5.55 7.01
CA MET A 243 2.13 -6.93 6.92
C MET A 243 0.63 -7.05 6.71
N ALA A 244 -0.21 -6.17 7.26
CA ALA A 244 -1.66 -6.33 7.18
C ALA A 244 -2.17 -6.25 5.73
N CYS A 245 -1.47 -5.54 4.84
CA CYS A 245 -1.76 -5.51 3.41
C CYS A 245 -1.56 -6.87 2.70
N HIS A 246 -0.89 -7.82 3.35
CA HIS A 246 -0.83 -9.24 2.95
C HIS A 246 -1.82 -10.08 3.76
N THR A 247 -1.69 -10.10 5.09
CA THR A 247 -2.38 -11.06 5.96
C THR A 247 -3.88 -10.76 6.12
N ALA A 248 -4.29 -9.50 6.07
CA ALA A 248 -5.71 -9.12 6.12
C ALA A 248 -6.36 -9.08 4.72
N ASN A 249 -5.58 -9.17 3.65
CA ASN A 249 -6.05 -9.02 2.25
C ASN A 249 -7.20 -9.97 1.92
N LEU A 250 -7.11 -11.23 2.37
CA LEU A 250 -8.15 -12.23 2.09
C LEU A 250 -9.48 -11.83 2.73
N ALA A 251 -9.43 -11.39 3.98
CA ALA A 251 -10.62 -10.96 4.71
C ALA A 251 -11.23 -9.69 4.10
N PHE A 252 -10.40 -8.70 3.75
CA PHE A 252 -10.85 -7.47 3.09
C PHE A 252 -11.56 -7.77 1.77
N MET A 253 -10.98 -8.62 0.93
CA MET A 253 -11.57 -8.95 -0.37
C MET A 253 -12.82 -9.84 -0.23
N ALA A 254 -12.76 -10.90 0.57
CA ALA A 254 -13.86 -11.83 0.73
C ALA A 254 -15.11 -11.17 1.34
N LEU A 255 -14.90 -10.35 2.38
CA LEU A 255 -15.97 -9.69 3.10
C LEU A 255 -16.29 -8.28 2.55
N LYS A 256 -15.59 -7.84 1.50
CA LYS A 256 -15.76 -6.49 0.91
C LYS A 256 -15.69 -5.41 2.00
N LEU A 257 -14.70 -5.50 2.87
CA LEU A 257 -14.53 -4.53 3.96
C LEU A 257 -14.20 -3.15 3.39
N THR A 258 -14.80 -2.12 4.01
CA THR A 258 -14.58 -0.71 3.66
C THR A 258 -13.80 -0.03 4.78
N GLN A 259 -14.33 1.05 5.36
CA GLN A 259 -13.71 1.80 6.43
C GLN A 259 -14.30 1.37 7.79
N PRO A 260 -13.47 1.23 8.84
CA PRO A 260 -13.96 1.00 10.19
C PRO A 260 -14.64 2.26 10.73
N THR A 261 -15.48 2.08 11.74
CA THR A 261 -16.14 3.17 12.49
C THR A 261 -15.47 3.42 13.84
N SER A 262 -14.72 2.46 14.35
CA SER A 262 -13.97 2.58 15.59
C SER A 262 -12.66 1.79 15.52
N ILE A 263 -11.60 2.37 16.08
CA ILE A 263 -10.27 1.76 16.15
C ILE A 263 -9.71 1.96 17.57
N GLU A 264 -9.19 0.91 18.17
CA GLU A 264 -8.62 0.92 19.50
C GLU A 264 -7.33 0.10 19.52
N ALA A 265 -6.24 0.68 20.03
CA ALA A 265 -4.93 0.07 20.00
C ALA A 265 -4.34 -0.04 21.41
N GLU A 266 -3.80 -1.20 21.71
CA GLU A 266 -3.00 -1.48 22.91
C GLU A 266 -1.57 -1.80 22.48
N SER A 267 -0.58 -1.33 23.24
CA SER A 267 0.83 -1.64 22.99
C SER A 267 1.56 -1.93 24.29
N ASP A 268 2.80 -2.41 24.18
CA ASP A 268 3.67 -2.63 25.35
C ASP A 268 4.31 -1.33 25.89
N GLY A 269 3.90 -0.16 25.40
CA GLY A 269 4.42 1.14 25.83
C GLY A 269 5.84 1.44 25.37
N SER A 270 6.45 0.60 24.52
CA SER A 270 7.81 0.82 24.01
C SER A 270 7.89 1.77 22.81
N GLY A 271 6.74 2.26 22.32
CA GLY A 271 6.69 3.23 21.23
C GLY A 271 7.33 4.56 21.64
N THR A 272 7.95 5.23 20.68
CA THR A 272 8.59 6.54 20.86
C THR A 272 8.01 7.53 19.85
N ASP A 273 8.36 8.81 19.98
CA ASP A 273 7.96 9.84 19.00
C ASP A 273 8.46 9.53 17.58
N VAL A 274 9.49 8.69 17.44
CA VAL A 274 10.13 8.37 16.15
C VAL A 274 9.90 6.93 15.69
N SER A 275 9.44 6.02 16.56
CA SER A 275 9.37 4.59 16.27
C SER A 275 8.08 3.94 16.80
N PRO A 276 7.43 3.06 16.02
CA PRO A 276 6.31 2.25 16.51
C PRO A 276 6.70 1.36 17.70
N PRO A 277 5.74 0.96 18.56
CA PRO A 277 6.03 0.04 19.65
C PRO A 277 6.53 -1.32 19.13
N LYS A 278 7.28 -2.06 19.94
CA LYS A 278 7.80 -3.40 19.59
C LYS A 278 6.70 -4.43 19.41
N GLN A 279 5.56 -4.23 20.07
CA GLN A 279 4.38 -5.06 19.89
C GLN A 279 3.09 -4.29 20.18
N SER A 280 2.00 -4.70 19.53
CA SER A 280 0.66 -4.14 19.65
C SER A 280 -0.45 -5.16 19.40
N LYS A 281 -1.63 -4.83 19.93
CA LYS A 281 -2.92 -5.44 19.57
C LYS A 281 -3.85 -4.32 19.14
N ILE A 282 -4.54 -4.48 18.02
CA ILE A 282 -5.42 -3.43 17.50
C ILE A 282 -6.78 -4.02 17.16
N ARG A 283 -7.83 -3.38 17.62
CA ARG A 283 -9.22 -3.74 17.35
C ARG A 283 -9.83 -2.72 16.39
N PHE A 284 -10.46 -3.21 15.34
CA PHE A 284 -11.19 -2.41 14.36
C PHE A 284 -12.65 -2.88 14.31
N GLU A 285 -13.58 -1.94 14.33
CA GLU A 285 -15.01 -2.22 14.18
C GLU A 285 -15.48 -1.81 12.79
N PHE A 286 -15.81 -2.79 11.95
CA PHE A 286 -16.39 -2.55 10.63
C PHE A 286 -17.91 -2.61 10.71
N PRO A 287 -18.63 -1.58 10.23
CA PRO A 287 -20.07 -1.56 10.26
C PRO A 287 -20.64 -2.66 9.35
N ALA A 288 -21.92 -3.00 9.54
CA ALA A 288 -22.66 -3.79 8.57
C ALA A 288 -22.70 -3.07 7.20
N SER A 289 -22.72 -3.83 6.11
CA SER A 289 -22.74 -3.26 4.76
C SER A 289 -23.44 -4.21 3.79
N GLY A 290 -24.54 -3.75 3.18
CA GLY A 290 -25.42 -4.61 2.40
C GLY A 290 -25.86 -5.81 3.24
N ASP A 291 -25.65 -7.02 2.74
CA ASP A 291 -25.99 -8.27 3.43
C ASP A 291 -24.92 -8.74 4.44
N ARG A 292 -23.75 -8.07 4.52
CA ARG A 292 -22.71 -8.40 5.50
C ARG A 292 -23.04 -7.79 6.86
N GLN A 293 -23.04 -8.60 7.91
CA GLN A 293 -23.15 -8.15 9.30
C GLN A 293 -21.94 -7.29 9.73
N ALA A 294 -22.06 -6.60 10.86
CA ALA A 294 -20.91 -5.92 11.46
C ALA A 294 -19.83 -6.96 11.83
N VAL A 295 -18.56 -6.58 11.68
CA VAL A 295 -17.42 -7.48 11.92
C VAL A 295 -16.37 -6.75 12.74
N THR A 296 -15.86 -7.42 13.77
CA THR A 296 -14.70 -6.94 14.52
C THR A 296 -13.44 -7.60 13.96
N MET A 297 -12.41 -6.82 13.66
CA MET A 297 -11.10 -7.33 13.28
C MET A 297 -10.08 -7.06 14.39
N PHE A 298 -9.29 -8.07 14.71
CA PHE A 298 -8.19 -8.02 15.65
C PHE A 298 -6.87 -8.23 14.91
N TRP A 299 -5.94 -7.31 15.13
CA TRP A 299 -4.55 -7.40 14.73
C TRP A 299 -3.69 -7.79 15.92
N TYR A 300 -2.72 -8.66 15.67
CA TYR A 300 -1.70 -9.07 16.62
C TYR A 300 -0.34 -9.03 15.94
N ASP A 301 0.63 -8.36 16.52
CA ASP A 301 2.00 -8.46 16.05
C ASP A 301 2.95 -9.02 17.13
N LYS A 302 4.16 -9.35 16.69
CA LYS A 302 5.24 -9.95 17.45
C LYS A 302 4.87 -11.31 18.04
N SER A 303 4.73 -11.38 19.36
CA SER A 303 4.40 -12.60 20.11
C SER A 303 2.92 -12.67 20.49
N ASN A 304 2.13 -11.66 20.14
CA ASN A 304 0.70 -11.69 20.36
C ASN A 304 0.04 -12.68 19.40
N LEU A 305 -0.86 -13.49 19.92
CA LEU A 305 -1.62 -14.48 19.14
C LEU A 305 -3.11 -14.35 19.46
N PRO A 306 -4.00 -14.77 18.54
CA PRO A 306 -5.41 -14.92 18.85
C PRO A 306 -5.66 -15.96 19.97
N PRO A 307 -6.85 -15.94 20.58
CA PRO A 307 -7.26 -16.98 21.52
C PRO A 307 -7.06 -18.39 20.94
N ALA A 308 -6.42 -19.27 21.71
CA ALA A 308 -5.93 -20.56 21.22
C ALA A 308 -7.07 -21.53 20.83
N GLU A 309 -8.24 -21.38 21.44
CA GLU A 309 -9.43 -22.16 21.16
C GLU A 309 -9.94 -21.97 19.72
N LEU A 310 -9.70 -20.80 19.11
CA LEU A 310 -10.18 -20.48 17.76
C LEU A 310 -9.48 -21.28 16.67
N SER A 311 -8.28 -21.81 16.95
CA SER A 311 -7.56 -22.66 16.00
C SER A 311 -7.96 -24.13 16.08
N HIS A 312 -8.89 -24.51 16.98
CA HIS A 312 -9.33 -25.89 17.17
C HIS A 312 -8.15 -26.89 17.35
N GLY A 313 -7.11 -26.47 18.07
CA GLY A 313 -5.92 -27.28 18.34
C GLY A 313 -4.86 -27.25 17.23
N HIS A 314 -5.11 -26.52 16.13
CA HIS A 314 -4.10 -26.30 15.10
C HIS A 314 -3.01 -25.36 15.62
N LYS A 315 -1.76 -25.71 15.31
CA LYS A 315 -0.61 -24.86 15.61
C LYS A 315 -0.65 -23.61 14.73
N LEU A 316 -0.62 -22.44 15.35
CA LEU A 316 -0.47 -21.17 14.63
C LEU A 316 0.96 -21.03 14.11
N SER A 317 1.09 -20.64 12.85
CA SER A 317 2.35 -20.29 12.20
C SER A 317 2.80 -18.88 12.60
N ASP A 318 3.95 -18.45 12.07
CA ASP A 318 4.50 -17.11 12.33
C ASP A 318 3.59 -15.97 11.87
N SER A 319 2.73 -16.20 10.88
CA SER A 319 1.70 -15.25 10.44
C SER A 319 0.49 -16.00 9.89
N GLY A 320 -0.69 -15.41 10.02
CA GLY A 320 -1.88 -15.99 9.43
C GLY A 320 -3.15 -15.22 9.74
N LEU A 321 -4.26 -15.91 9.46
CA LEU A 321 -5.60 -15.36 9.46
C LEU A 321 -6.62 -16.40 9.97
N LEU A 322 -7.50 -16.00 10.87
CA LEU A 322 -8.71 -16.73 11.26
C LEU A 322 -9.92 -15.84 10.97
N LEU A 323 -10.96 -16.40 10.34
CA LEU A 323 -12.28 -15.76 10.25
C LEU A 323 -13.27 -16.65 10.98
N VAL A 324 -13.86 -16.12 12.04
CA VAL A 324 -14.83 -16.83 12.89
C VAL A 324 -16.23 -16.50 12.38
N GLY A 325 -16.90 -17.51 11.81
CA GLY A 325 -18.26 -17.43 11.33
C GLY A 325 -19.24 -18.25 12.16
N GLU A 326 -20.53 -18.07 11.91
CA GLU A 326 -21.60 -18.77 12.65
C GLU A 326 -21.60 -20.29 12.49
N LYS A 327 -20.98 -20.81 11.42
CA LYS A 327 -20.95 -22.26 11.11
C LYS A 327 -19.55 -22.88 11.24
N GLY A 328 -18.53 -22.09 11.56
CA GLY A 328 -17.15 -22.59 11.66
C GLY A 328 -16.11 -21.48 11.50
N VAL A 329 -14.85 -21.89 11.40
CA VAL A 329 -13.71 -20.98 11.28
C VAL A 329 -12.95 -21.25 9.99
N PHE A 330 -12.64 -20.20 9.24
CA PHE A 330 -11.70 -20.27 8.13
C PHE A 330 -10.30 -19.98 8.67
N PHE A 331 -9.37 -20.92 8.53
CA PHE A 331 -7.99 -20.79 9.00
C PHE A 331 -7.01 -20.77 7.83
N SER A 332 -6.20 -19.72 7.74
CA SER A 332 -5.06 -19.65 6.83
C SER A 332 -3.75 -19.52 7.62
N PRO A 333 -2.80 -20.46 7.49
CA PRO A 333 -1.56 -20.46 8.25
C PRO A 333 -0.40 -19.73 7.53
N ASN A 334 -0.69 -18.74 6.67
CA ASN A 334 0.36 -18.01 5.96
C ASN A 334 0.02 -16.53 5.70
N ASP A 335 1.03 -15.78 5.25
CA ASP A 335 0.94 -14.34 4.98
C ASP A 335 -0.08 -13.99 3.88
N TYR A 336 -0.40 -14.92 2.98
CA TYR A 336 -1.01 -14.60 1.69
C TYR A 336 -2.42 -15.15 1.51
N GLY A 337 -3.00 -15.84 2.50
CA GLY A 337 -4.30 -16.47 2.34
C GLY A 337 -4.33 -17.60 1.30
N ALA A 338 -3.15 -18.07 0.84
CA ALA A 338 -3.04 -18.96 -0.31
C ALA A 338 -3.28 -20.44 0.02
N ALA A 339 -3.28 -20.78 1.30
CA ALA A 339 -3.65 -22.11 1.80
C ALA A 339 -4.64 -21.91 2.94
N HIS A 340 -5.64 -22.78 3.05
CA HIS A 340 -6.67 -22.66 4.06
C HIS A 340 -7.27 -24.00 4.47
N GLN A 341 -7.89 -24.00 5.64
CA GLN A 341 -8.66 -25.09 6.23
C GLN A 341 -9.96 -24.53 6.81
N LEU A 342 -11.02 -25.35 6.82
CA LEU A 342 -12.26 -25.03 7.52
C LEU A 342 -12.31 -25.84 8.81
N LEU A 343 -12.59 -25.18 9.93
CA LEU A 343 -12.52 -25.75 11.28
C LEU A 343 -13.86 -25.66 12.01
N PRO A 344 -14.19 -26.64 12.88
CA PRO A 344 -13.47 -27.90 13.08
C PRO A 344 -13.54 -28.80 11.83
N GLU A 345 -12.43 -29.44 11.44
CA GLU A 345 -12.37 -30.23 10.19
C GLU A 345 -13.48 -31.30 10.06
N ALA A 346 -13.88 -31.88 11.20
CA ALA A 346 -14.93 -32.89 11.26
C ALA A 346 -16.28 -32.41 10.72
N ASP A 347 -16.59 -31.11 10.87
CA ASP A 347 -17.84 -30.49 10.42
C ASP A 347 -17.82 -30.20 8.92
N PHE A 348 -16.62 -30.19 8.30
CA PHE A 348 -16.40 -29.85 6.89
C PHE A 348 -15.90 -31.03 6.06
N LYS A 349 -15.91 -32.26 6.58
CA LYS A 349 -15.43 -33.46 5.87
C LYS A 349 -16.09 -33.70 4.50
N ASP A 350 -17.37 -33.32 4.39
CA ASP A 350 -18.18 -33.48 3.17
C ASP A 350 -18.33 -32.16 2.39
N TYR A 351 -17.65 -31.09 2.84
CA TYR A 351 -17.68 -29.79 2.18
C TYR A 351 -17.00 -29.87 0.81
N LYS A 352 -17.66 -29.31 -0.20
CA LYS A 352 -17.11 -29.15 -1.54
C LYS A 352 -16.89 -27.66 -1.79
N ALA A 353 -15.68 -27.31 -2.19
CA ALA A 353 -15.37 -25.95 -2.60
C ALA A 353 -16.28 -25.53 -3.77
N PRO A 354 -16.67 -24.25 -3.85
CA PRO A 354 -17.44 -23.74 -4.97
C PRO A 354 -16.64 -23.82 -6.27
N GLU A 355 -17.35 -23.81 -7.39
CA GLU A 355 -16.71 -23.66 -8.70
C GLU A 355 -15.98 -22.29 -8.78
N PRO A 356 -14.81 -22.23 -9.44
CA PRO A 356 -14.08 -20.97 -9.60
C PRO A 356 -14.93 -19.89 -10.28
N SER A 357 -14.95 -18.69 -9.69
CA SER A 357 -15.64 -17.51 -10.23
C SER A 357 -14.70 -16.33 -10.45
N LEU A 358 -13.54 -16.32 -9.78
CA LEU A 358 -12.47 -15.36 -9.98
C LEU A 358 -11.50 -15.86 -11.04
N PRO A 359 -10.94 -14.97 -11.89
CA PRO A 359 -9.99 -15.39 -12.91
C PRO A 359 -8.78 -16.07 -12.27
N ARG A 360 -8.21 -17.08 -12.92
CA ARG A 360 -6.92 -17.67 -12.54
C ARG A 360 -5.85 -17.18 -13.50
N LEU A 361 -4.68 -16.87 -12.96
CA LEU A 361 -3.55 -16.43 -13.76
C LEU A 361 -2.75 -17.65 -14.23
N ALA A 362 -2.03 -17.50 -15.35
CA ALA A 362 -1.19 -18.56 -15.87
C ALA A 362 0.02 -18.84 -14.95
N ASP A 363 0.54 -17.79 -14.32
CA ASP A 363 1.58 -17.86 -13.31
C ASP A 363 1.03 -17.33 -11.98
N ASP A 364 1.35 -18.00 -10.88
CA ASP A 364 1.11 -17.50 -9.53
C ASP A 364 2.27 -16.58 -9.07
N GLY A 365 2.07 -15.89 -7.94
CA GLY A 365 3.12 -15.12 -7.27
C GLY A 365 3.51 -13.83 -7.99
N ASP A 366 4.75 -13.38 -7.77
CA ASP A 366 5.22 -12.06 -8.19
C ASP A 366 5.13 -11.81 -9.70
N ASN A 367 5.51 -12.81 -10.51
CA ASN A 367 5.45 -12.67 -11.97
C ASN A 367 3.99 -12.56 -12.45
N GLY A 368 3.13 -13.47 -11.99
CA GLY A 368 1.70 -13.45 -12.29
C GLY A 368 1.06 -12.11 -11.94
N HIS A 369 1.40 -11.58 -10.76
CA HIS A 369 0.93 -10.27 -10.32
C HIS A 369 1.37 -9.16 -11.28
N MET A 370 2.63 -9.12 -11.67
CA MET A 370 3.11 -8.12 -12.64
C MET A 370 2.48 -8.28 -14.03
N GLN A 371 2.26 -9.51 -14.50
CA GLN A 371 1.60 -9.73 -15.79
C GLN A 371 0.12 -9.32 -15.76
N GLU A 372 -0.59 -9.47 -14.64
CA GLU A 372 -1.95 -8.95 -14.47
C GLU A 372 -1.97 -7.41 -14.60
N PHE A 373 -0.99 -6.71 -14.01
CA PHE A 373 -0.84 -5.26 -14.17
C PHE A 373 -0.59 -4.87 -15.63
N ILE A 374 0.34 -5.56 -16.30
CA ILE A 374 0.67 -5.30 -17.71
C ILE A 374 -0.55 -5.54 -18.60
N ALA A 375 -1.35 -6.58 -18.33
CA ALA A 375 -2.58 -6.86 -19.07
C ALA A 375 -3.61 -5.73 -18.88
N ALA A 376 -3.80 -5.24 -17.64
CA ALA A 376 -4.67 -4.11 -17.36
C ALA A 376 -4.20 -2.83 -18.09
N CYS A 377 -2.90 -2.55 -18.12
CA CYS A 377 -2.32 -1.42 -18.87
C CYS A 377 -2.62 -1.49 -20.38
N LYS A 378 -2.76 -2.70 -20.93
CA LYS A 378 -3.04 -2.92 -22.36
C LYS A 378 -4.54 -2.96 -22.68
N GLY A 379 -5.40 -2.53 -21.75
CA GLY A 379 -6.85 -2.50 -21.91
C GLY A 379 -7.55 -3.80 -21.55
N GLY A 380 -6.86 -4.74 -20.89
CA GLY A 380 -7.50 -5.88 -20.23
C GLY A 380 -8.33 -5.48 -19.00
N PRO A 381 -8.94 -6.46 -18.31
CA PRO A 381 -9.66 -6.20 -17.07
C PRO A 381 -8.76 -5.51 -16.03
N PRO A 382 -9.32 -4.67 -15.14
CA PRO A 382 -8.58 -4.13 -14.01
C PRO A 382 -7.95 -5.23 -13.17
N ALA A 383 -6.73 -5.00 -12.72
CA ALA A 383 -6.06 -5.89 -11.77
C ALA A 383 -6.87 -6.08 -10.49
N MET A 384 -6.76 -7.25 -9.85
CA MET A 384 -7.53 -7.52 -8.63
C MET A 384 -7.09 -6.64 -7.46
N SER A 385 -5.83 -6.22 -7.43
CA SER A 385 -5.29 -5.30 -6.42
C SER A 385 -5.15 -3.86 -6.93
N ASN A 386 -6.08 -3.41 -7.77
CA ASN A 386 -6.11 -2.01 -8.24
C ASN A 386 -6.34 -1.02 -7.08
N PHE A 387 -6.12 0.28 -7.33
CA PHE A 387 -6.18 1.29 -6.28
C PHE A 387 -7.58 1.56 -5.71
N ASP A 388 -8.68 1.16 -6.38
CA ASP A 388 -10.00 1.21 -5.74
C ASP A 388 -10.06 0.31 -4.51
N TYR A 389 -9.52 -0.91 -4.66
CA TYR A 389 -9.44 -1.90 -3.61
C TYR A 389 -8.29 -1.62 -2.64
N ALA A 390 -7.06 -1.54 -3.18
CA ALA A 390 -5.84 -1.51 -2.38
C ALA A 390 -5.73 -0.24 -1.53
N ALA A 391 -6.20 0.90 -2.03
CA ALA A 391 -6.20 2.12 -1.25
C ALA A 391 -7.25 2.10 -0.14
N ASN A 392 -8.45 1.54 -0.39
CA ASN A 392 -9.46 1.36 0.66
C ASN A 392 -8.93 0.50 1.82
N MET A 393 -8.27 -0.63 1.50
CA MET A 393 -7.64 -1.46 2.52
C MET A 393 -6.52 -0.71 3.25
N THR A 394 -5.60 -0.07 2.50
CA THR A 394 -4.49 0.69 3.10
C THR A 394 -5.00 1.80 4.01
N GLU A 395 -6.01 2.56 3.59
CA GLU A 395 -6.65 3.62 4.35
C GLU A 395 -7.20 3.10 5.69
N ALA A 396 -7.92 1.97 5.65
CA ALA A 396 -8.51 1.35 6.84
C ALA A 396 -7.43 0.83 7.81
N ILE A 397 -6.40 0.16 7.29
CA ILE A 397 -5.32 -0.42 8.10
C ILE A 397 -4.48 0.67 8.79
N LEU A 398 -4.14 1.74 8.07
CA LEU A 398 -3.29 2.79 8.63
C LEU A 398 -3.97 3.58 9.77
N LEU A 399 -5.29 3.49 9.93
CA LEU A 399 -5.97 4.00 11.12
C LEU A 399 -5.52 3.32 12.41
N GLY A 400 -5.02 2.07 12.35
CA GLY A 400 -4.39 1.42 13.49
C GLY A 400 -3.10 2.12 13.92
N ASN A 401 -2.29 2.61 12.97
CA ASN A 401 -1.12 3.43 13.28
C ASN A 401 -1.55 4.79 13.89
N VAL A 402 -2.61 5.41 13.37
CA VAL A 402 -3.17 6.63 13.96
C VAL A 402 -3.59 6.38 15.42
N ALA A 403 -4.32 5.30 15.69
CA ALA A 403 -4.74 4.90 17.04
C ALA A 403 -3.54 4.63 17.98
N LEU A 404 -2.50 3.96 17.49
CA LEU A 404 -1.26 3.75 18.24
C LEU A 404 -0.56 5.06 18.60
N ARG A 405 -0.52 6.03 17.67
CA ARG A 405 0.15 7.31 17.89
C ARG A 405 -0.61 8.23 18.84
N VAL A 406 -1.95 8.21 18.83
CA VAL A 406 -2.74 8.99 19.80
C VAL A 406 -2.89 8.29 21.16
N GLY A 407 -2.71 6.98 21.22
CA GLY A 407 -2.87 6.19 22.45
C GLY A 407 -4.31 6.17 23.01
N LYS A 408 -5.30 6.40 22.14
CA LYS A 408 -6.72 6.52 22.48
C LYS A 408 -7.57 5.81 21.43
N LYS A 409 -8.77 5.40 21.84
CA LYS A 409 -9.82 4.94 20.93
C LYS A 409 -10.26 6.06 19.98
N ILE A 410 -10.35 5.75 18.69
CA ILE A 410 -10.80 6.65 17.62
C ILE A 410 -12.20 6.22 17.17
N LEU A 411 -13.12 7.18 17.07
CA LEU A 411 -14.39 7.07 16.35
C LEU A 411 -14.23 7.78 15.00
N TRP A 412 -14.31 7.02 13.90
CA TRP A 412 -13.88 7.45 12.59
C TRP A 412 -15.06 7.85 11.69
N ASP A 413 -14.99 9.07 11.15
CA ASP A 413 -15.82 9.55 10.04
C ASP A 413 -15.00 9.47 8.74
N ALA A 414 -15.25 8.42 7.97
CA ALA A 414 -14.54 8.13 6.74
C ALA A 414 -14.86 9.08 5.58
N GLU A 415 -15.98 9.81 5.62
CA GLU A 415 -16.33 10.77 4.58
C GLU A 415 -15.48 12.03 4.70
N LYS A 416 -15.27 12.48 5.94
CA LYS A 416 -14.47 13.68 6.24
C LYS A 416 -12.99 13.39 6.52
N LEU A 417 -12.62 12.12 6.66
CA LEU A 417 -11.29 11.68 7.12
C LEU A 417 -10.95 12.28 8.49
N GLU A 418 -11.86 12.18 9.46
CA GLU A 418 -11.68 12.75 10.79
C GLU A 418 -12.01 11.76 11.93
N ALA A 419 -11.27 11.88 13.02
CA ALA A 419 -11.60 11.24 14.28
C ALA A 419 -12.51 12.17 15.09
N THR A 420 -13.81 11.85 15.17
CA THR A 420 -14.83 12.72 15.75
C THR A 420 -14.69 12.94 17.26
N ASN A 421 -14.02 12.02 17.95
CA ASN A 421 -13.77 12.07 19.40
C ASN A 421 -12.30 12.38 19.77
N CYS A 422 -11.41 12.54 18.79
CA CYS A 422 -9.97 12.69 19.02
C CYS A 422 -9.35 13.64 17.97
N PRO A 423 -9.60 14.96 18.06
CA PRO A 423 -9.12 15.94 17.07
C PRO A 423 -7.60 15.93 16.88
N GLU A 424 -6.83 15.58 17.91
CA GLU A 424 -5.37 15.46 17.84
C GLU A 424 -4.88 14.39 16.86
N ALA A 425 -5.74 13.43 16.48
CA ALA A 425 -5.44 12.41 15.47
C ALA A 425 -5.21 13.00 14.07
N ALA A 426 -5.74 14.19 13.79
CA ALA A 426 -5.66 14.83 12.47
C ALA A 426 -4.21 14.99 11.97
N GLN A 427 -3.26 15.19 12.88
CA GLN A 427 -1.83 15.33 12.56
C GLN A 427 -1.16 14.02 12.09
N TYR A 428 -1.82 12.87 12.28
CA TYR A 428 -1.32 11.56 11.85
C TYR A 428 -2.12 10.98 10.68
N VAL A 429 -3.30 11.55 10.38
CA VAL A 429 -4.09 11.22 9.18
C VAL A 429 -3.43 11.78 7.92
N ARG A 430 -2.80 12.95 8.05
CA ARG A 430 -2.06 13.68 7.00
C ARG A 430 -0.66 13.96 7.49
N THR A 431 0.29 14.15 6.57
CA THR A 431 1.62 14.64 6.91
C THR A 431 1.92 15.94 6.16
N GLU A 432 2.73 16.80 6.75
CA GLU A 432 3.27 17.97 6.07
C GLU A 432 4.51 17.56 5.29
N TYR A 433 4.52 17.86 4.00
CA TYR A 433 5.65 17.56 3.13
C TYR A 433 6.69 18.66 3.17
N ARG A 434 7.97 18.27 3.07
CA ARG A 434 9.07 19.21 2.83
C ARG A 434 8.81 20.05 1.57
N SER A 435 9.28 21.30 1.60
CA SER A 435 9.21 22.20 0.45
C SER A 435 9.75 21.53 -0.83
N GLY A 436 9.01 21.66 -1.93
CA GLY A 436 9.31 21.00 -3.21
C GLY A 436 8.75 19.58 -3.36
N TRP A 437 8.05 19.07 -2.35
CA TRP A 437 7.30 17.82 -2.41
C TRP A 437 5.81 18.10 -2.26
N THR A 438 5.00 17.48 -3.10
CA THR A 438 3.55 17.69 -3.14
C THR A 438 2.87 16.36 -3.40
N LEU A 439 1.68 16.18 -2.82
CA LEU A 439 0.83 15.03 -3.14
C LEU A 439 -0.08 15.34 -4.31
#